data_AF-A0A7X0A1B5-F1
#
_entry.id   AF-A0A7X0A1B5-F1
#
_cell.length_a   1.000
_cell.length_b   1.000
_cell.length_c   1.000
_cell.angle_alpha   90.00
_cell.angle_beta   90.00
_cell.angle_gamma   90.00
#
_symmetry.space_group_name_H-M   'P 1'
#
loop_
_entity.id
_entity.type
_entity.pdbx_description
1 polymer ?
#
loop_
_entity_poly.entity_id
_entity_poly.type
_entity_poly.pdbx_seq_one_letter_code
_entity_poly.pdbx_strand_id
1 'polypeptide(L)'
;MDDAASEIARLRAALAASEARAASAEADLAQVRAVVTTSEAMIRHLKLEIAKIRREQYGQSSERRARLIEQMKLQLQELEADATEDEIAAERVATRITNVSAFERRRPARKPFPEHLPRERLVIDAPSTCTCCGSPRIVKMGEDITETLEIIPRQWKDPDGAREVHLPGLRQDQPATGPLPCDTTRMGGTQPAGDNPVREVRPTSAIEPPG
;
A
#
# COMPACT_ATOMS: atom_id res chain seq x y z
N MET A 1 19.80 83.42 88.64
CA MET A 1 20.89 82.44 88.37
C MET A 1 20.41 81.02 88.66
N ASP A 2 19.61 80.79 89.71
CA ASP A 2 19.14 79.45 90.09
C ASP A 2 18.15 78.81 89.10
N ASP A 3 17.32 79.60 88.41
CA ASP A 3 16.36 79.10 87.41
C ASP A 3 17.06 78.48 86.19
N ALA A 4 18.13 79.13 85.70
CA ALA A 4 18.94 78.60 84.61
C ALA A 4 19.67 77.31 84.99
N ALA A 5 20.14 77.18 86.24
CA ALA A 5 20.77 75.95 86.72
C ALA A 5 19.76 74.80 86.84
N SER A 6 18.53 75.09 87.29
CA SER A 6 17.42 74.13 87.32
C SER A 6 17.05 73.65 85.91
N GLU A 7 16.94 74.56 84.95
CA GLU A 7 16.61 74.20 83.57
C GLU A 7 17.71 73.35 82.90
N ILE A 8 18.99 73.67 83.14
CA ILE A 8 20.12 72.84 82.67
C ILE A 8 20.04 71.42 83.27
N ALA A 9 19.68 71.29 84.54
CA ALA A 9 19.50 69.98 85.17
C ALA A 9 18.35 69.18 84.54
N ARG A 10 17.22 69.84 84.23
CA ARG A 10 16.07 69.21 83.54
C ARG A 10 16.45 68.75 82.13
N LEU A 11 17.16 69.58 81.37
CA LEU A 11 17.61 69.23 80.02
C LEU A 11 18.60 68.07 80.02
N ARG A 12 19.54 68.01 80.98
CA ARG A 12 20.46 66.88 81.14
C ARG A 12 19.73 65.59 81.51
N ALA A 13 18.73 65.65 82.38
CA ALA A 13 17.90 64.50 82.71
C ALA A 13 17.08 64.01 81.51
N ALA A 14 16.53 64.94 80.72
CA ALA A 14 15.81 64.62 79.49
C ALA A 14 16.73 64.00 78.43
N LEU A 15 17.96 64.52 78.28
CA LEU A 15 18.97 63.97 77.39
C LEU A 15 19.34 62.54 77.81
N ALA A 16 19.66 62.32 79.08
CA ALA A 16 19.98 60.99 79.61
C ALA A 16 18.82 60.00 79.41
N ALA A 17 17.57 60.43 79.61
CA ALA A 17 16.40 59.59 79.35
C ALA A 17 16.21 59.31 77.84
N SER A 18 16.57 60.24 76.97
CA SER A 18 16.55 60.02 75.51
C SER A 18 17.64 59.06 75.05
N GLU A 19 18.86 59.19 75.58
CA GLU A 19 19.99 58.31 75.29
C GLU A 19 19.73 56.88 75.79
N ALA A 20 19.14 56.73 76.99
CA ALA A 20 18.74 55.42 77.50
C ALA A 20 17.70 54.73 76.61
N ARG A 21 16.71 55.47 76.09
CA ARG A 21 15.72 54.94 75.14
C ARG A 21 16.34 54.60 73.78
N ALA A 22 17.30 55.40 73.32
CA ALA A 22 18.03 55.12 72.09
C ALA A 22 18.86 53.83 72.23
N ALA A 23 19.58 53.68 73.34
CA ALA A 23 20.37 52.49 73.64
C ALA A 23 19.51 51.22 73.74
N SER A 24 18.34 51.29 74.38
CA SER A 24 17.42 50.14 74.42
C SER A 24 16.89 49.79 73.03
N ALA A 25 16.51 50.79 72.23
CA ALA A 25 16.02 50.56 70.87
C ALA A 25 17.11 49.97 69.95
N GLU A 26 18.36 50.41 70.09
CA GLU A 26 19.49 49.86 69.35
C GLU A 26 19.77 48.40 69.73
N ALA A 27 19.67 48.07 71.03
CA ALA A 27 19.81 46.70 71.50
C ALA A 27 18.70 45.78 70.94
N ASP A 28 17.44 46.26 70.95
CA ASP A 28 16.30 45.52 70.38
C ASP A 28 16.49 45.32 68.87
N LEU A 29 16.92 46.35 68.14
CA LEU A 29 17.21 46.27 66.70
C LEU A 29 18.34 45.27 66.40
N ALA A 30 19.40 45.25 67.23
CA ALA A 30 20.47 44.29 67.09
C ALA A 30 19.97 42.85 67.29
N GLN A 31 19.13 42.62 68.31
CA GLN A 31 18.52 41.31 68.56
C GLN A 31 17.62 40.87 67.41
N VAL A 32 16.74 41.74 66.92
CA VAL A 32 15.87 41.44 65.78
C VAL A 32 16.69 41.12 64.53
N ARG A 33 17.73 41.91 64.23
CA ARG A 33 18.64 41.64 63.10
C ARG A 33 19.31 40.27 63.23
N ALA A 34 19.78 39.92 64.43
CA ALA A 34 20.37 38.60 64.66
C ALA A 34 19.36 37.48 64.36
N VAL A 35 18.13 37.56 64.88
CA VAL A 35 17.06 36.58 64.61
C VAL A 35 16.69 36.50 63.12
N VAL A 36 16.62 37.64 62.43
CA VAL A 36 16.36 37.67 60.98
C VAL A 36 17.47 36.96 60.23
N THR A 37 18.74 37.25 60.53
CA THR A 37 19.86 36.62 59.82
C THR A 37 19.93 35.10 60.03
N THR A 38 19.67 34.62 61.25
CA THR A 38 19.65 33.17 61.54
C THR A 38 18.46 32.49 60.86
N SER A 39 17.29 33.13 60.86
CA SER A 39 16.09 32.63 60.17
C SER A 39 16.31 32.56 58.66
N GLU A 40 16.91 33.58 58.05
CA GLU A 40 17.25 33.58 56.63
C GLU A 40 18.26 32.48 56.28
N ALA A 41 19.26 32.25 57.13
CA ALA A 41 20.21 31.14 56.93
C ALA A 41 19.49 29.79 56.95
N MET A 42 18.56 29.59 57.88
CA MET A 42 17.73 28.38 57.95
C MET A 42 16.84 28.23 56.72
N ILE A 43 16.20 29.31 56.27
CA ILE A 43 15.38 29.31 55.05
C ILE A 43 16.22 28.94 53.83
N ARG A 44 17.44 29.48 53.70
CA ARG A 44 18.36 29.13 52.61
C ARG A 44 18.75 27.66 52.65
N HIS A 45 19.06 27.14 53.83
CA HIS A 45 19.38 25.73 54.03
C HIS A 45 18.23 24.80 53.64
N LEU A 46 17.02 25.03 54.18
CA LEU A 46 15.85 24.22 53.86
C LEU A 46 15.47 24.29 52.37
N LYS A 47 15.60 25.45 51.72
CA LYS A 47 15.38 25.57 50.28
C LYS A 47 16.36 24.73 49.47
N LEU A 48 17.62 24.67 49.88
CA LEU A 48 18.64 23.83 49.24
C LEU A 48 18.33 22.35 49.41
N GLU A 49 17.91 21.91 50.60
CA GLU A 49 17.51 20.52 50.85
C GLU A 49 16.29 20.11 50.01
N ILE A 50 15.27 20.97 49.95
CA ILE A 50 14.09 20.73 49.10
C ILE A 50 14.52 20.62 47.63
N ALA A 51 15.41 21.49 47.15
CA ALA A 51 15.91 21.43 45.78
C ALA A 51 16.68 20.12 45.51
N LYS A 52 17.50 19.68 46.46
CA LYS A 52 18.25 18.41 46.38
C LYS A 52 17.29 17.22 46.31
N ILE A 53 16.35 17.12 47.24
CA ILE A 53 15.36 16.02 47.28
C ILE A 53 14.50 16.02 46.01
N ARG A 54 14.08 17.18 45.51
CA ARG A 54 13.35 17.25 44.24
C ARG A 54 14.17 16.75 43.06
N ARG A 55 15.48 17.06 43.01
CA ARG A 55 16.37 16.55 41.97
C ARG A 55 16.60 15.05 42.10
N GLU A 56 16.67 14.51 43.32
CA GLU A 56 16.80 13.07 43.54
C GLU A 56 15.51 12.32 43.12
N GLN A 57 14.33 12.81 43.50
CA GLN A 57 13.06 12.18 43.16
C GLN A 57 12.69 12.33 41.68
N TYR A 58 12.88 13.51 41.11
CA TYR A 58 12.38 13.84 39.77
C TYR A 58 13.46 14.03 38.72
N GLY A 59 14.75 14.08 39.08
CA GLY A 59 15.83 14.33 38.13
C GLY A 59 15.97 13.20 37.12
N GLN A 60 16.07 11.96 37.60
CA GLN A 60 16.17 10.77 36.75
C GLN A 60 14.94 10.61 35.83
N SER A 61 13.74 10.85 36.37
CA SER A 61 12.49 10.74 35.59
C SER A 61 12.33 11.89 34.58
N SER A 62 12.75 13.11 34.93
CA SER A 62 12.77 14.26 34.02
C SER A 62 13.75 14.05 32.87
N GLU A 63 14.97 13.57 33.15
CA GLU A 63 15.95 13.26 32.11
C GLU A 63 15.46 12.12 31.20
N ARG A 64 14.90 11.05 31.78
CA ARG A 64 14.29 9.96 31.01
C ARG A 64 13.14 10.45 30.13
N ARG A 65 12.25 11.28 30.67
CA ARG A 65 11.12 11.85 29.93
C ARG A 65 11.60 12.77 28.81
N ALA A 66 12.60 13.60 29.05
CA ALA A 66 13.21 14.44 28.02
C ALA A 66 13.77 13.58 26.88
N ARG A 67 14.52 12.52 27.19
CA ARG A 67 15.03 11.59 26.17
C ARG A 67 13.91 10.92 25.37
N LEU A 68 12.83 10.49 26.03
CA LEU A 68 11.68 9.88 25.36
C LEU A 68 10.98 10.88 24.42
N ILE A 69 10.85 12.13 24.85
CA ILE A 69 10.28 13.20 24.01
C ILE A 69 11.16 13.43 22.78
N GLU A 70 12.49 13.49 22.94
CA GLU A 70 13.40 13.63 21.79
C GLU A 70 13.31 12.43 20.83
N GLN A 71 13.17 11.21 21.35
CA GLN A 71 12.93 10.03 20.51
C GLN A 71 11.60 10.14 19.74
N MET A 72 10.50 10.52 20.41
CA MET A 72 9.20 10.69 19.76
C MET A 72 9.23 11.80 18.71
N LYS A 73 9.95 12.90 18.95
CA LYS A 73 10.13 13.98 17.97
C LYS A 73 10.84 13.47 16.72
N LEU A 74 11.89 12.67 16.86
CA LEU A 74 12.57 12.09 15.71
C LEU A 74 11.63 11.22 14.88
N GLN A 75 10.85 10.36 15.54
CA GLN A 75 9.85 9.52 14.85
C GLN A 75 8.78 10.34 14.13
N LEU A 76 8.32 11.44 14.74
CA LEU A 76 7.38 12.35 14.10
C LEU A 76 8.00 13.02 12.87
N GLN A 77 9.27 13.45 12.96
CA GLN A 77 9.98 14.03 11.83
C GLN A 77 10.16 13.05 10.67
N GLU A 78 10.42 11.77 10.95
CA GLU A 78 10.49 10.72 9.93
C GLU A 78 9.12 10.56 9.24
N LEU A 79 8.03 10.47 10.00
CA LEU A 79 6.67 10.37 9.45
C LEU A 79 6.25 11.61 8.67
N GLU A 80 6.64 12.79 9.12
CA GLU A 80 6.41 14.05 8.40
C GLU A 80 7.18 14.06 7.07
N ALA A 81 8.44 13.61 7.07
CA ALA A 81 9.22 13.49 5.84
C ALA A 81 8.57 12.51 4.86
N ASP A 82 8.21 11.31 5.30
CA ASP A 82 7.52 10.31 4.48
C ASP A 82 6.22 10.86 3.87
N ALA A 83 5.41 11.57 4.67
CA ALA A 83 4.19 12.20 4.19
C ALA A 83 4.46 13.28 3.13
N THR A 84 5.50 14.10 3.31
CA THR A 84 5.89 15.09 2.28
C THR A 84 6.40 14.42 1.00
N GLU A 85 7.12 13.31 1.11
CA GLU A 85 7.57 12.54 -0.05
C GLU A 85 6.39 11.93 -0.83
N ASP A 86 5.39 11.41 -0.11
CA ASP A 86 4.15 10.89 -0.68
C ASP A 86 3.33 11.99 -1.40
N GLU A 87 3.22 13.18 -0.79
CA GLU A 87 2.57 14.34 -1.42
C GLU A 87 3.26 14.75 -2.71
N ILE A 88 4.59 14.83 -2.71
CA ILE A 88 5.40 15.12 -3.91
C ILE A 88 5.20 14.03 -4.97
N ALA A 89 5.18 12.76 -4.57
CA ALA A 89 4.94 11.64 -5.49
C ALA A 89 3.54 11.71 -6.13
N ALA A 90 2.52 12.00 -5.33
CA ALA A 90 1.15 12.19 -5.79
C ALA A 90 1.03 13.36 -6.77
N GLU A 91 1.65 14.50 -6.47
CA GLU A 91 1.67 15.67 -7.36
C GLU A 91 2.36 15.35 -8.70
N ARG A 92 3.46 14.59 -8.69
CA ARG A 92 4.14 14.13 -9.91
C ARG A 92 3.26 13.21 -10.75
N VAL A 93 2.49 12.31 -10.12
CA VAL A 93 1.53 11.45 -10.83
C VAL A 93 0.40 12.28 -11.42
N ALA A 94 -0.18 13.21 -10.66
CA ALA A 94 -1.24 14.10 -11.14
C ALA A 94 -0.77 14.96 -12.33
N THR A 95 0.45 15.50 -12.27
CA THR A 95 1.07 16.27 -13.37
C THR A 95 1.28 15.42 -14.62
N ARG A 96 1.62 14.13 -14.47
CA ARG A 96 1.74 13.20 -15.60
C ARG A 96 0.37 12.88 -16.23
N ILE A 97 -0.65 12.62 -15.41
CA ILE A 97 -2.01 12.32 -15.90
C ILE A 97 -2.58 13.52 -16.67
N THR A 98 -2.39 14.73 -16.16
CA THR A 98 -2.88 15.97 -16.80
C THR A 98 -2.13 16.32 -18.09
N ASN A 99 -0.87 15.92 -18.25
CA ASN A 99 -0.09 16.13 -19.47
C ASN A 99 -0.39 15.13 -20.60
N VAL A 100 -1.19 14.08 -20.36
CA VAL A 100 -1.65 13.21 -21.46
C VAL A 100 -2.79 13.92 -22.18
N SER A 101 -2.54 14.34 -23.43
CA SER A 101 -3.56 14.96 -24.29
C SER A 101 -4.83 14.10 -24.31
N ALA A 102 -5.98 14.72 -24.04
CA ALA A 102 -7.28 14.03 -24.04
C ALA A 102 -7.52 13.37 -25.42
N PHE A 103 -7.32 12.06 -25.50
CA PHE A 103 -7.62 11.29 -26.69
C PHE A 103 -9.08 10.82 -26.61
N GLU A 104 -9.94 11.31 -27.51
CA GLU A 104 -11.33 10.83 -27.62
C GLU A 104 -11.35 9.35 -28.04
N ARG A 105 -11.63 8.45 -27.11
CA ARG A 105 -11.80 7.03 -27.41
C ARG A 105 -13.09 6.81 -28.21
N ARG A 106 -12.95 6.54 -29.52
CA ARG A 106 -14.05 6.05 -30.36
C ARG A 106 -14.41 4.60 -30.01
N ARG A 107 -15.71 4.35 -29.80
CA ARG A 107 -16.25 3.01 -29.49
C ARG A 107 -16.10 2.09 -30.72
N PRO A 108 -15.49 0.89 -30.58
CA PRO A 108 -15.33 -0.02 -31.71
C PRO A 108 -16.69 -0.58 -32.15
N ALA A 109 -17.07 -0.33 -33.40
CA ALA A 109 -18.21 -0.97 -34.05
C ALA A 109 -17.75 -2.27 -34.74
N ARG A 110 -18.51 -3.36 -34.58
CA ARG A 110 -18.25 -4.64 -35.25
C ARG A 110 -18.60 -4.51 -36.73
N LYS A 111 -17.67 -4.90 -37.61
CA LYS A 111 -17.94 -4.99 -39.06
C LYS A 111 -18.77 -6.25 -39.35
N PRO A 112 -19.79 -6.20 -40.22
CA PRO A 112 -20.55 -7.39 -40.62
C PRO A 112 -19.68 -8.39 -41.39
N PHE A 113 -20.08 -9.66 -41.44
CA PHE A 113 -19.32 -10.68 -42.17
C PHE A 113 -19.42 -10.47 -43.70
N PRO A 114 -18.36 -10.82 -44.47
CA PRO A 114 -18.35 -10.63 -45.93
C PRO A 114 -19.47 -11.38 -46.67
N GLU A 115 -19.99 -10.80 -47.75
CA GLU A 115 -21.15 -11.32 -48.51
C GLU A 115 -20.87 -12.58 -49.34
N HIS A 116 -19.59 -12.89 -49.61
CA HIS A 116 -19.19 -14.00 -50.48
C HIS A 116 -19.12 -15.38 -49.78
N LEU A 117 -19.33 -15.42 -48.46
CA LEU A 117 -19.39 -16.68 -47.73
C LEU A 117 -20.76 -17.35 -47.93
N PRO A 118 -20.82 -18.67 -48.14
CA PRO A 118 -22.09 -19.39 -48.19
C PRO A 118 -22.80 -19.24 -46.84
N ARG A 119 -24.02 -18.67 -46.85
CA ARG A 119 -24.83 -18.44 -45.65
C ARG A 119 -25.85 -19.57 -45.51
N GLU A 120 -25.73 -20.37 -44.46
CA GLU A 120 -26.75 -21.33 -44.08
C GLU A 120 -27.64 -20.72 -43.00
N ARG A 121 -28.96 -20.65 -43.23
CA ARG A 121 -29.92 -20.12 -42.26
C ARG A 121 -30.50 -21.27 -41.44
N LEU A 122 -29.96 -21.47 -40.25
CA LEU A 122 -30.53 -22.38 -39.26
C LEU A 122 -31.65 -21.67 -38.50
N VAL A 123 -32.89 -22.13 -38.68
CA VAL A 123 -34.03 -21.67 -37.90
C VAL A 123 -34.16 -22.57 -36.68
N ILE A 124 -33.90 -22.01 -35.51
CA ILE A 124 -34.18 -22.71 -34.25
C ILE A 124 -35.67 -22.52 -33.97
N ASP A 125 -36.42 -23.62 -33.98
CA ASP A 125 -37.85 -23.57 -33.72
C ASP A 125 -38.13 -23.17 -32.27
N ALA A 126 -39.17 -22.34 -32.11
CA ALA A 126 -39.63 -21.94 -30.78
C ALA A 126 -40.22 -23.16 -30.04
N PRO A 127 -40.11 -23.22 -28.70
CA PRO A 127 -40.78 -24.26 -27.92
C PRO A 127 -42.30 -24.19 -28.13
N SER A 128 -42.98 -25.33 -28.08
CA SER A 128 -44.43 -25.42 -28.30
C SER A 128 -45.27 -24.89 -27.12
N THR A 129 -44.64 -24.68 -25.96
CA THR A 129 -45.29 -24.17 -24.75
C THR A 129 -44.43 -23.09 -24.09
N CYS A 130 -45.09 -22.06 -23.56
CA CYS A 130 -44.40 -20.97 -22.90
C CYS A 130 -43.89 -21.41 -21.53
N THR A 131 -42.61 -21.18 -21.24
CA THR A 131 -41.97 -21.58 -19.98
C THR A 131 -42.48 -20.82 -18.76
N CYS A 132 -43.14 -19.66 -18.92
CA CYS A 132 -43.67 -18.87 -17.81
C CYS A 132 -45.13 -19.19 -17.45
N CYS A 133 -45.95 -19.62 -18.40
CA CYS A 133 -47.41 -19.77 -18.20
C CYS A 133 -47.99 -21.07 -18.77
N GLY A 134 -47.18 -21.91 -19.42
CA GLY A 134 -47.59 -23.21 -19.97
C GLY A 134 -48.56 -23.13 -21.16
N SER A 135 -48.92 -21.94 -21.62
CA SER A 135 -49.89 -21.79 -22.72
C SER A 135 -49.29 -22.19 -24.08
N PRO A 136 -50.09 -22.81 -24.97
CA PRO A 136 -49.64 -23.21 -26.31
C PRO A 136 -49.73 -22.06 -27.34
N ARG A 137 -50.13 -20.84 -26.93
CA ARG A 137 -50.33 -19.69 -27.82
C ARG A 137 -49.10 -18.80 -27.85
N ILE A 138 -48.03 -19.25 -28.51
CA ILE A 138 -46.83 -18.45 -28.76
C ILE A 138 -46.91 -17.83 -30.16
N VAL A 139 -46.66 -16.52 -30.26
CA VAL A 139 -46.63 -15.77 -31.51
C VAL A 139 -45.20 -15.32 -31.79
N LYS A 140 -44.75 -15.38 -33.05
CA LYS A 140 -43.42 -14.92 -33.45
C LYS A 140 -43.28 -13.42 -33.20
N MET A 141 -42.27 -13.00 -32.43
CA MET A 141 -42.05 -11.60 -32.07
C MET A 141 -40.58 -11.25 -32.27
N GLY A 142 -40.29 -10.56 -33.38
CA GLY A 142 -38.92 -10.25 -33.81
C GLY A 142 -38.11 -11.47 -34.25
N GLU A 143 -37.05 -11.24 -35.03
CA GLU A 143 -36.04 -12.26 -35.32
C GLU A 143 -34.68 -11.68 -34.90
N ASP A 144 -34.04 -12.30 -33.91
CA ASP A 144 -32.66 -11.98 -33.56
C ASP A 144 -31.72 -12.76 -34.49
N ILE A 145 -31.01 -12.05 -35.35
CA ILE A 145 -30.08 -12.64 -36.32
C ILE A 145 -28.68 -12.66 -35.69
N THR A 146 -28.13 -13.85 -35.47
CA THR A 146 -26.72 -14.02 -35.07
C THR A 146 -25.97 -14.66 -36.23
N GLU A 147 -24.88 -14.01 -36.67
CA GLU A 147 -23.99 -14.53 -37.71
C GLU A 147 -22.84 -15.29 -37.02
N THR A 148 -22.74 -16.60 -37.25
CA THR A 148 -21.67 -17.46 -36.71
C THR A 148 -20.89 -18.06 -37.87
N LEU A 149 -19.55 -17.95 -37.85
CA LEU A 149 -18.67 -18.51 -38.87
C LEU A 149 -18.21 -19.91 -38.45
N GLU A 150 -18.66 -20.94 -39.16
CA GLU A 150 -18.22 -22.33 -38.97
C GLU A 150 -17.06 -22.67 -39.93
N ILE A 151 -16.04 -23.37 -39.42
CA ILE A 151 -14.90 -23.83 -40.19
C ILE A 151 -15.04 -25.34 -40.42
N ILE A 152 -15.17 -25.77 -41.68
CA ILE A 152 -15.17 -27.19 -42.04
C ILE A 152 -13.72 -27.66 -42.28
N PRO A 153 -13.19 -28.61 -41.50
CA PRO A 153 -11.83 -29.11 -41.68
C PRO A 153 -11.68 -29.96 -42.97
N ARG A 154 -10.50 -29.91 -43.58
CA ARG A 154 -10.14 -30.59 -44.84
C ARG A 154 -10.26 -32.12 -44.70
N GLN A 155 -11.17 -32.73 -45.46
CA GLN A 155 -11.28 -34.18 -45.57
C GLN A 155 -10.29 -34.75 -46.59
N TRP A 156 -9.72 -35.92 -46.28
CA TRP A 156 -8.83 -36.68 -47.16
C TRP A 156 -9.63 -37.79 -47.83
N LYS A 157 -9.36 -38.04 -49.11
CA LYS A 157 -9.90 -39.21 -49.83
C LYS A 157 -8.70 -40.04 -50.28
N ASP A 158 -8.76 -41.35 -50.09
CA ASP A 158 -7.82 -42.29 -50.68
C ASP A 158 -8.29 -42.64 -52.10
N PRO A 159 -7.58 -42.25 -53.16
CA PRO A 159 -7.93 -42.68 -54.50
C PRO A 159 -7.36 -44.08 -54.76
N ASP A 160 -8.21 -45.09 -54.80
CA ASP A 160 -7.88 -46.40 -55.39
C ASP A 160 -7.75 -46.25 -56.91
N GLY A 161 -6.62 -45.73 -57.36
CA GLY A 161 -6.27 -45.62 -58.78
C GLY A 161 -5.23 -46.65 -59.16
N ALA A 162 -5.63 -47.72 -59.87
CA ALA A 162 -4.67 -48.62 -60.50
C ALA A 162 -3.93 -47.88 -61.62
N ARG A 163 -2.61 -47.70 -61.46
CA ARG A 163 -1.72 -47.30 -62.55
C ARG A 163 -1.11 -48.54 -63.19
N GLU A 164 -1.32 -48.71 -64.48
CA GLU A 164 -0.59 -49.72 -65.26
C GLU A 164 0.89 -49.33 -65.33
N VAL A 165 1.77 -50.26 -64.94
CA VAL A 165 3.21 -50.08 -65.02
C VAL A 165 3.71 -50.84 -66.25
N HIS A 166 4.16 -50.11 -67.27
CA HIS A 166 4.82 -50.70 -68.42
C HIS A 166 6.33 -50.77 -68.16
N LEU A 167 6.88 -51.99 -68.14
CA LEU A 167 8.33 -52.22 -68.14
C LEU A 167 8.82 -52.40 -69.59
N PRO A 168 9.96 -51.80 -69.99
CA PRO A 168 10.58 -52.06 -71.28
C PRO A 168 11.03 -53.53 -71.35
N GLY A 169 10.70 -54.23 -72.43
CA GLY A 169 11.12 -55.60 -72.67
C GLY A 169 12.65 -55.73 -72.70
N LEU A 170 13.20 -56.62 -71.89
CA LEU A 170 14.62 -56.97 -71.90
C LEU A 170 15.00 -57.56 -73.27
N ARG A 171 16.02 -56.99 -73.92
CA ARG A 171 16.66 -57.60 -75.10
C ARG A 171 17.33 -58.92 -74.67
N GLN A 172 17.07 -60.00 -75.39
CA GLN A 172 17.45 -61.38 -75.00
C GLN A 172 18.93 -61.73 -75.22
N ASP A 173 19.81 -60.77 -75.53
CA ASP A 173 21.16 -61.07 -76.03
C ASP A 173 22.28 -60.96 -74.98
N GLN A 174 21.99 -61.08 -73.68
CA GLN A 174 23.04 -61.15 -72.65
C GLN A 174 22.83 -62.27 -71.62
N PRO A 175 23.82 -63.16 -71.41
CA PRO A 175 23.76 -64.16 -70.35
C PRO A 175 23.86 -63.51 -68.97
N ALA A 176 23.04 -64.02 -68.06
CA ALA A 176 22.82 -63.51 -66.71
C ALA A 176 24.12 -63.25 -65.93
N THR A 177 24.31 -62.01 -65.49
CA THR A 177 25.24 -61.70 -64.39
C THR A 177 24.52 -62.01 -63.08
N GLY A 178 25.21 -62.71 -62.18
CA GLY A 178 24.66 -63.42 -61.02
C GLY A 178 23.93 -62.56 -59.96
N PRO A 179 23.46 -63.21 -58.87
CA PRO A 179 22.53 -62.60 -57.94
C PRO A 179 23.17 -61.45 -57.14
N LEU A 180 22.48 -60.31 -57.11
CA LEU A 180 22.77 -59.22 -56.19
C LEU A 180 22.24 -59.59 -54.79
N PRO A 181 23.01 -59.34 -53.72
CA PRO A 181 22.59 -59.62 -52.35
C PRO A 181 21.49 -58.64 -51.91
N CYS A 182 20.44 -59.19 -51.32
CA CYS A 182 19.37 -58.45 -50.69
C CYS A 182 19.73 -58.16 -49.22
N ASP A 183 20.32 -56.99 -48.96
CA ASP A 183 20.49 -56.51 -47.60
C ASP A 183 19.14 -56.09 -47.02
N THR A 184 18.65 -56.93 -46.11
CA THR A 184 17.46 -56.69 -45.30
C THR A 184 17.83 -55.83 -44.09
N THR A 185 17.98 -54.52 -44.29
CA THR A 185 18.04 -53.61 -43.13
C THR A 185 16.66 -53.04 -42.83
N ARG A 186 16.01 -53.72 -41.90
CA ARG A 186 14.78 -53.33 -41.19
C ARG A 186 15.08 -52.15 -40.25
N MET A 187 14.53 -50.97 -40.55
CA MET A 187 14.32 -49.89 -39.57
C MET A 187 12.81 -49.60 -39.64
N GLY A 188 11.97 -50.07 -38.72
CA GLY A 188 12.03 -49.73 -37.30
C GLY A 188 11.36 -48.36 -37.13
N GLY A 189 10.03 -48.32 -37.20
CA GLY A 189 9.27 -47.07 -37.10
C GLY A 189 9.26 -46.48 -35.70
N THR A 190 9.00 -45.18 -35.61
CA THR A 190 8.45 -44.54 -34.42
C THR A 190 7.46 -43.48 -34.87
N GLN A 191 6.21 -43.65 -34.46
CA GLN A 191 5.11 -42.70 -34.62
C GLN A 191 5.01 -41.83 -33.35
N PRO A 192 4.19 -40.76 -33.36
CA PRO A 192 4.62 -39.39 -33.07
C PRO A 192 4.39 -38.96 -31.61
N ALA A 193 5.06 -37.90 -31.18
CA ALA A 193 4.72 -37.20 -29.94
C ALA A 193 3.83 -36.00 -30.25
N GLY A 194 2.66 -35.97 -29.61
CA GLY A 194 1.65 -34.93 -29.73
C GLY A 194 1.89 -33.71 -28.84
N ASP A 195 1.11 -32.70 -29.18
CA ASP A 195 0.45 -31.72 -28.31
C ASP A 195 1.25 -30.63 -27.58
N ASN A 196 0.98 -29.42 -28.07
CA ASN A 196 1.10 -28.10 -27.46
C ASN A 196 0.32 -28.01 -26.12
N PRO A 197 0.90 -27.51 -25.03
CA PRO A 197 0.12 -27.04 -23.89
C PRO A 197 -0.17 -25.53 -23.97
N VAL A 198 -1.40 -25.22 -24.36
CA VAL A 198 -2.05 -23.93 -24.12
C VAL A 198 -2.50 -23.87 -22.65
N ARG A 199 -1.98 -22.87 -21.93
CA ARG A 199 -2.66 -22.02 -20.93
C ARG A 199 -3.54 -22.75 -19.89
N GLU A 200 -2.97 -23.02 -18.72
CA GLU A 200 -3.73 -23.38 -17.51
C GLU A 200 -4.64 -22.22 -17.07
N VAL A 201 -5.94 -22.48 -16.97
CA VAL A 201 -6.91 -21.64 -16.25
C VAL A 201 -7.31 -22.41 -15.00
N ARG A 202 -6.95 -21.89 -13.82
CA ARG A 202 -7.41 -22.41 -12.53
C ARG A 202 -8.78 -21.82 -12.18
N PRO A 203 -9.77 -22.62 -11.76
CA PRO A 203 -11.03 -22.10 -11.23
C PRO A 203 -10.85 -21.66 -9.77
N THR A 204 -11.30 -20.45 -9.43
CA THR A 204 -11.46 -20.02 -8.03
C THR A 204 -12.89 -20.33 -7.57
N SER A 205 -12.98 -20.87 -6.36
CA SER A 205 -14.17 -21.42 -5.70
C SER A 205 -15.26 -20.39 -5.42
N ALA A 206 -16.49 -20.91 -5.35
CA ALA A 206 -17.71 -20.22 -4.96
C ALA A 206 -17.62 -19.51 -3.60
N ILE A 207 -18.18 -18.31 -3.55
CA ILE A 207 -18.53 -17.57 -2.33
C ILE A 207 -19.97 -17.99 -1.96
N GLU A 208 -20.15 -18.57 -0.78
CA GLU A 208 -21.48 -18.78 -0.18
C GLU A 208 -22.01 -17.45 0.40
N PRO A 209 -23.32 -17.15 0.26
CA PRO A 209 -23.92 -15.96 0.86
C PRO A 209 -24.27 -16.18 2.35
N PRO A 210 -24.26 -15.12 3.18
CA PRO A 210 -24.55 -15.22 4.61
C PRO A 210 -26.05 -15.47 4.86
N GLY A 211 -26.33 -16.34 5.84
CA GLY A 211 -27.64 -16.45 6.51
C GLY A 211 -27.84 -15.40 7.59
#